data_AF-A0A7C3I7B1-F1
#
_entry.id   AF-A0A7C3I7B1-F1
#
_cell.length_a   1.000
_cell.length_b   1.000
_cell.length_c   1.000
_cell.angle_alpha   90.00
_cell.angle_beta   90.00
_cell.angle_gamma   90.00
#
_symmetry.space_group_name_H-M   'P 1'
#
loop_
_entity.id
_entity.type
_entity.pdbx_description
1 polymer ?
#
loop_
_entity_poly.entity_id
_entity_poly.type
_entity_poly.pdbx_seq_one_letter_code
_entity_poly.pdbx_strand_id
1 'polypeptide(L)'
;MGAKDKKKPAAAGEPLWKQRRRELRRQEIKRLMWKIGGVALICIVAGLLIWMNIRAISPHRAKKNAKVETMSALGVVKDKRIDASEGGRKYIVSFAVGSWVADRVVDEKTYDKLQKGQEFLITYEPAPFSGKPKVVKWEPVKYESGGESPNR
;
A
#
# COMPACT_ATOMS: atom_id res chain seq x y z
N MET A 1 23.24 -29.92 -31.39
CA MET A 1 24.67 -30.18 -31.66
C MET A 1 25.46 -29.95 -30.38
N GLY A 2 25.70 -31.01 -29.61
CA GLY A 2 26.46 -30.93 -28.35
C GLY A 2 27.95 -31.03 -28.63
N ALA A 3 28.68 -29.93 -28.42
CA ALA A 3 30.13 -29.95 -28.41
C ALA A 3 30.59 -30.75 -27.19
N LYS A 4 30.86 -32.05 -27.39
CA LYS A 4 31.56 -32.88 -26.41
C LYS A 4 32.98 -32.33 -26.29
N ASP A 5 33.26 -31.65 -25.19
CA ASP A 5 34.62 -31.30 -24.77
C ASP A 5 35.48 -32.57 -24.68
N LYS A 6 36.27 -32.82 -25.73
CA LYS A 6 37.29 -33.85 -25.73
C LYS A 6 38.39 -33.43 -24.76
N LYS A 7 38.34 -33.93 -23.52
CA LYS A 7 39.51 -33.96 -22.63
C LYS A 7 40.64 -34.71 -23.36
N LYS A 8 41.60 -33.97 -23.92
CA LYS A 8 42.87 -34.54 -24.39
C LYS A 8 43.52 -35.26 -23.20
N PRO A 9 43.83 -36.57 -23.29
CA PRO A 9 44.60 -37.23 -22.25
C PRO A 9 45.95 -36.52 -22.15
N ALA A 10 46.43 -36.31 -20.92
CA ALA A 10 47.74 -35.72 -20.68
C ALA A 10 48.78 -36.57 -21.42
N ALA A 11 49.52 -35.96 -22.35
CA ALA A 11 50.59 -36.63 -23.06
C ALA A 11 51.61 -37.15 -22.04
N ALA A 12 51.80 -38.47 -22.01
CA ALA A 12 52.82 -39.10 -21.19
C ALA A 12 54.19 -38.57 -21.63
N GLY A 13 54.87 -37.81 -20.76
CA GLY A 13 56.19 -37.22 -21.02
C GLY A 13 56.31 -35.70 -20.81
N GLU A 14 55.28 -35.00 -20.35
CA GLU A 14 55.43 -33.56 -20.06
C GLU A 14 56.30 -33.29 -18.81
N PRO A 15 57.21 -32.29 -18.86
CA PRO A 15 58.09 -31.98 -17.75
C PRO A 15 57.28 -31.51 -16.53
N LEU A 16 57.65 -32.00 -15.35
CA LEU A 16 56.94 -31.80 -14.06
C LEU A 16 56.55 -30.35 -13.76
N TRP A 17 57.36 -29.38 -14.18
CA TRP A 17 57.06 -27.95 -14.00
C TRP A 17 55.83 -27.47 -14.79
N LYS A 18 55.53 -28.08 -15.94
CA LYS A 18 54.32 -27.79 -16.74
C LYS A 18 53.07 -28.40 -16.13
N GLN A 19 53.16 -29.61 -15.54
CA GLN A 19 52.06 -30.20 -14.78
C GLN A 19 51.74 -29.37 -13.55
N ARG A 20 52.76 -28.98 -12.76
CA ARG A 20 52.59 -28.16 -11.55
C ARG A 20 51.97 -26.79 -11.86
N ARG A 21 52.36 -26.13 -12.97
CA ARG A 21 51.72 -24.88 -13.43
C ARG A 21 50.26 -25.04 -13.81
N ARG A 22 49.85 -26.20 -14.35
CA ARG A 22 48.44 -26.44 -14.69
C ARG A 22 47.61 -26.71 -13.44
N GLU A 23 48.17 -27.42 -12.48
CA GLU A 23 47.51 -27.66 -11.19
C GLU A 23 47.32 -26.36 -10.40
N LEU A 24 48.34 -25.51 -10.34
CA LEU A 24 48.24 -24.17 -9.73
C LEU A 24 47.16 -23.33 -10.42
N ARG A 25 47.14 -23.26 -11.76
CA ARG A 25 46.07 -22.56 -12.49
C ARG A 25 44.68 -23.13 -12.24
N ARG A 26 44.54 -24.46 -12.12
CA ARG A 26 43.25 -25.08 -11.78
C ARG A 26 42.81 -24.75 -10.36
N GLN A 27 43.74 -24.67 -9.40
CA GLN A 27 43.44 -24.26 -8.03
C GLN A 27 43.04 -22.78 -7.95
N GLU A 28 43.72 -21.90 -8.67
CA GLU A 28 43.38 -20.48 -8.77
C GLU A 28 42.00 -20.27 -9.40
N ILE A 29 41.70 -20.95 -10.52
CA ILE A 29 40.38 -20.90 -11.18
C ILE A 29 39.30 -21.41 -10.23
N LYS A 30 39.54 -22.52 -9.50
CA LYS A 30 38.58 -23.00 -8.49
C LYS A 30 38.35 -21.96 -7.39
N ARG A 31 39.41 -21.35 -6.84
CA ARG A 31 39.26 -20.29 -5.82
C ARG A 31 38.49 -19.08 -6.35
N LEU A 32 38.73 -18.67 -7.60
CA LEU A 32 37.98 -17.61 -8.27
C LEU A 32 36.50 -17.99 -8.46
N MET A 33 36.20 -19.21 -8.91
CA MET A 33 34.82 -19.69 -9.06
C MET A 33 34.06 -19.73 -7.72
N TRP A 34 34.72 -20.12 -6.62
CA TRP A 34 34.11 -20.09 -5.29
C TRP A 34 33.83 -18.67 -4.79
N LYS A 35 34.72 -17.71 -5.07
CA LYS A 35 34.48 -16.29 -4.76
C LYS A 35 33.32 -15.71 -5.57
N ILE A 36 33.29 -15.98 -6.88
CA ILE A 36 32.20 -15.52 -7.77
C ILE A 36 30.87 -16.18 -7.39
N GLY A 37 30.88 -17.47 -7.07
CA GLY A 37 29.70 -18.19 -6.59
C GLY A 37 29.17 -17.64 -5.26
N GLY A 38 30.08 -17.28 -4.34
CA GLY A 38 29.71 -16.63 -3.08
C GLY A 38 29.06 -15.27 -3.28
N VAL A 39 29.62 -14.43 -4.16
CA VAL A 39 29.05 -13.11 -4.48
C VAL A 39 27.68 -13.25 -5.16
N ALA A 40 27.54 -14.18 -6.10
CA ALA A 40 26.26 -14.45 -6.77
C ALA A 40 25.17 -14.87 -5.77
N LEU A 41 25.51 -15.71 -4.78
CA LEU A 41 24.58 -16.14 -3.74
C LEU A 41 24.13 -14.96 -2.87
N ILE A 42 25.04 -14.05 -2.49
CA ILE A 42 24.72 -12.85 -1.71
C ILE A 42 23.75 -11.95 -2.50
N CYS A 43 23.99 -11.75 -3.79
CA CYS A 43 23.08 -10.95 -4.64
C CYS A 43 21.68 -11.56 -4.75
N ILE A 44 21.58 -12.90 -4.86
CA ILE A 44 20.28 -13.59 -4.90
C ILE A 44 19.52 -13.40 -3.59
N VAL A 45 20.20 -13.60 -2.45
CA VAL A 45 19.59 -13.43 -1.12
C VAL A 45 19.16 -11.98 -0.89
N ALA A 46 20.00 -11.01 -1.23
CA ALA A 46 19.65 -9.58 -1.14
C ALA A 46 18.45 -9.23 -2.02
N GLY A 47 18.39 -9.73 -3.26
CA GLY A 47 17.24 -9.55 -4.14
C GLY A 47 15.95 -10.16 -3.58
N LEU A 48 16.03 -11.35 -2.99
CA LEU A 48 14.91 -12.01 -2.31
C LEU A 48 14.42 -11.21 -1.09
N LEU A 49 15.34 -10.69 -0.28
CA LEU A 49 14.99 -9.85 0.87
C LEU A 49 14.32 -8.54 0.44
N ILE A 50 14.83 -7.89 -0.60
CA ILE A 50 14.20 -6.68 -1.17
C ILE A 50 12.82 -7.02 -1.73
N TRP A 51 12.68 -8.13 -2.47
CA TRP A 51 11.39 -8.58 -2.99
C TRP A 51 10.38 -8.92 -1.88
N MET A 52 10.82 -9.58 -0.80
CA MET A 52 9.97 -9.86 0.35
C MET A 52 9.54 -8.59 1.08
N ASN A 53 10.44 -7.62 1.26
CA ASN A 53 10.10 -6.32 1.86
C ASN A 53 9.13 -5.55 0.96
N ILE A 54 9.38 -5.49 -0.35
CA ILE A 54 8.46 -4.85 -1.30
C ILE A 54 7.13 -5.60 -1.30
N ARG A 55 7.09 -6.93 -1.25
CA ARG A 55 5.85 -7.72 -1.25
C ARG A 55 5.07 -7.64 0.07
N ALA A 56 5.76 -7.48 1.20
CA ALA A 56 5.16 -7.26 2.51
C ALA A 56 4.60 -5.83 2.67
N ILE A 57 5.29 -4.84 2.09
CA ILE A 57 4.84 -3.43 2.05
C ILE A 57 3.86 -3.19 0.91
N SER A 58 3.89 -4.03 -0.14
CA SER A 58 2.91 -4.01 -1.22
C SER A 58 1.57 -4.31 -0.58
N PRO A 59 0.64 -3.34 -0.53
CA PRO A 59 -0.72 -3.67 -0.12
C PRO A 59 -1.15 -4.77 -1.09
N HIS A 60 -1.52 -5.93 -0.54
CA HIS A 60 -2.33 -6.93 -1.23
C HIS A 60 -3.15 -6.19 -2.25
N ARG A 61 -2.84 -6.35 -3.55
CA ARG A 61 -3.46 -5.58 -4.64
C ARG A 61 -4.93 -5.53 -4.31
N ALA A 62 -5.38 -4.41 -3.73
CA ALA A 62 -6.75 -4.28 -3.30
C ALA A 62 -7.48 -4.49 -4.61
N LYS A 63 -8.32 -5.54 -4.65
CA LYS A 63 -9.10 -5.86 -5.83
C LYS A 63 -9.66 -4.52 -6.27
N LYS A 64 -9.21 -4.00 -7.43
CA LYS A 64 -9.56 -2.65 -7.88
C LYS A 64 -11.08 -2.49 -8.09
N ASN A 65 -11.82 -3.58 -7.92
CA ASN A 65 -13.26 -3.74 -8.00
C ASN A 65 -13.83 -4.49 -6.78
N ALA A 66 -13.21 -4.43 -5.60
CA ALA A 66 -13.94 -4.78 -4.38
C ALA A 66 -15.04 -3.73 -4.25
N LYS A 67 -16.28 -4.15 -4.52
CA LYS A 67 -17.48 -3.35 -4.30
C LYS A 67 -17.39 -2.86 -2.86
N VAL A 68 -17.04 -1.59 -2.66
CA VAL A 68 -16.89 -1.03 -1.33
C VAL A 68 -18.31 -1.05 -0.76
N GLU A 69 -18.54 -1.93 0.21
CA GLU A 69 -19.83 -1.98 0.88
C GLU A 69 -20.03 -0.66 1.61
N THR A 70 -20.93 0.15 1.07
CA THR A 70 -21.34 1.40 1.68
C THR A 70 -22.18 1.07 2.90
N MET A 71 -21.80 1.66 4.03
CA MET A 71 -22.55 1.53 5.28
C MET A 71 -23.37 2.81 5.48
N SER A 72 -24.58 2.66 6.02
CA SER A 72 -25.43 3.79 6.38
C SER A 72 -25.53 3.88 7.89
N ALA A 73 -25.33 5.07 8.44
CA ALA A 73 -25.50 5.35 9.86
C ALA A 73 -26.05 6.76 10.07
N LEU A 74 -26.66 6.98 11.23
CA LEU A 74 -26.98 8.33 11.68
C LEU A 74 -25.68 9.07 11.98
N GLY A 75 -25.58 10.29 11.46
CA GLY A 75 -24.47 11.16 11.76
C GLY A 75 -24.92 12.59 12.04
N VAL A 76 -24.24 13.21 12.99
CA VAL A 76 -24.59 14.55 13.48
C VAL A 76 -23.56 15.55 12.98
N VAL A 77 -24.01 16.72 12.51
CA VAL A 77 -23.10 17.82 12.16
C VAL A 77 -22.34 18.26 13.41
N LYS A 78 -21.08 17.87 13.51
CA LYS A 78 -20.19 18.19 14.64
C LYS A 78 -19.54 19.55 14.44
N ASP A 79 -19.00 19.78 13.25
CA ASP A 79 -18.25 20.99 12.97
C ASP A 79 -18.35 21.44 11.51
N LYS A 80 -18.03 22.71 11.29
CA LYS A 80 -18.07 23.39 10.00
C LYS A 80 -16.82 24.25 9.89
N ARG A 81 -15.99 24.00 8.87
CA ARG A 81 -14.74 24.73 8.64
C ARG A 81 -14.57 25.13 7.18
N ILE A 82 -13.85 26.22 6.97
CA ILE A 82 -13.53 26.71 5.63
C ILE A 82 -12.02 26.60 5.45
N ASP A 83 -11.59 25.76 4.51
CA ASP A 83 -10.19 25.65 4.15
C ASP A 83 -9.93 26.53 2.92
N ALA A 84 -9.23 27.65 3.13
CA ALA A 84 -8.71 28.46 2.03
C ALA A 84 -7.39 27.84 1.54
N SER A 85 -7.39 27.28 0.34
CA SER A 85 -6.20 26.74 -0.33
C SER A 85 -5.91 27.58 -1.58
N GLU A 86 -4.69 27.50 -2.12
CA GLU A 86 -4.25 28.25 -3.32
C GLU A 86 -5.20 28.08 -4.53
N GLY A 87 -6.01 27.00 -4.58
CA GLY A 87 -7.01 26.75 -5.62
C GLY A 87 -8.45 27.18 -5.29
N GLY A 88 -8.71 27.88 -4.18
CA GLY A 88 -10.03 28.40 -3.79
C GLY A 88 -10.47 28.03 -2.36
N ARG A 89 -11.70 28.45 -2.00
CA ARG A 89 -12.32 28.14 -0.69
C ARG A 89 -13.04 26.79 -0.76
N LYS A 90 -12.72 25.88 0.17
CA LYS A 90 -13.44 24.61 0.36
C LYS A 90 -14.26 24.69 1.63
N TYR A 91 -15.58 24.52 1.50
CA TYR A 91 -16.49 24.45 2.64
C TYR A 91 -16.58 22.99 3.11
N ILE A 92 -16.10 22.71 4.31
CA ILE A 92 -16.01 21.36 4.86
C ILE A 92 -16.94 21.22 6.05
N VAL A 93 -17.74 20.15 6.04
CA VAL A 93 -18.64 19.77 7.13
C VAL A 93 -18.17 18.45 7.70
N SER A 94 -18.03 18.41 9.02
CA SER A 94 -17.63 17.22 9.78
C SER A 94 -18.85 16.60 10.44
N PHE A 95 -19.08 15.32 10.16
CA PHE A 95 -20.15 14.53 10.77
C PHE A 95 -19.58 13.57 11.79
N ALA A 96 -20.14 13.54 13.00
CA ALA A 96 -19.89 12.48 13.95
C ALA A 96 -20.75 11.26 13.60
N VAL A 97 -20.12 10.10 13.36
CA VAL A 97 -20.79 8.83 13.03
C VAL A 97 -20.27 7.78 14.01
N GLY A 98 -21.05 7.47 15.04
CA GLY A 98 -20.60 6.63 16.16
C GLY A 98 -19.36 7.22 16.85
N SER A 99 -18.28 6.45 16.93
CA SER A 99 -16.98 6.89 17.48
C SER A 99 -16.09 7.64 16.49
N TRP A 100 -16.54 7.84 15.25
CA TRP A 100 -15.71 8.39 14.17
C TRP A 100 -16.18 9.78 13.75
N VAL A 101 -15.29 10.52 13.09
CA VAL A 101 -15.62 11.79 12.41
C VAL A 101 -15.36 11.64 10.92
N ALA A 102 -16.39 11.89 10.12
CA ALA A 102 -16.36 11.82 8.67
C ALA A 102 -16.46 13.23 8.07
N ASP A 103 -15.50 13.61 7.23
CA ASP A 103 -15.48 14.94 6.60
C ASP A 103 -16.09 14.90 5.20
N ARG A 104 -16.84 15.94 4.83
CA ARG A 104 -17.38 16.14 3.47
C ARG A 104 -17.19 17.57 3.01
N VAL A 105 -16.73 17.73 1.76
CA VAL A 105 -16.72 19.03 1.07
C VAL A 105 -18.10 19.26 0.47
N VAL A 106 -18.67 20.44 0.71
CA VAL A 106 -19.99 20.87 0.23
C VAL A 106 -19.88 22.23 -0.44
N ASP A 107 -20.93 22.63 -1.16
CA ASP A 107 -21.06 23.97 -1.71
C ASP A 107 -21.41 25.00 -0.62
N GLU A 108 -21.11 26.27 -0.86
CA GLU A 108 -21.38 27.39 0.06
C GLU A 108 -22.85 27.47 0.52
N LYS A 109 -23.79 27.39 -0.42
CA LYS A 109 -25.24 27.42 -0.11
C LYS A 109 -25.68 26.29 0.83
N THR A 110 -25.05 25.13 0.70
CA THR A 110 -25.36 23.95 1.51
C THR A 110 -24.67 24.06 2.86
N TYR A 111 -23.43 24.54 2.88
CA TYR A 111 -22.71 24.86 4.10
C TYR A 111 -23.53 25.81 4.97
N ASP A 112 -24.04 26.92 4.45
CA ASP A 112 -24.77 27.92 5.24
C ASP A 112 -26.06 27.40 5.85
N LYS A 113 -26.77 26.50 5.16
CA LYS A 113 -28.03 25.90 5.64
C LYS A 113 -27.84 24.93 6.80
N LEU A 114 -26.64 24.39 6.99
CA LEU A 114 -26.38 23.39 8.01
C LEU A 114 -26.14 24.00 9.37
N GLN A 115 -26.82 23.45 10.36
CA GLN A 115 -26.61 23.79 11.76
C GLN A 115 -25.85 22.67 12.48
N LYS A 116 -25.01 23.05 13.43
CA LYS A 116 -24.37 22.07 14.33
C LYS A 116 -25.45 21.36 15.14
N GLY A 117 -25.30 20.05 15.35
CA GLY A 117 -26.28 19.22 16.04
C GLY A 117 -27.39 18.66 15.14
N GLN A 118 -27.47 19.06 13.87
CA GLN A 118 -28.46 18.50 12.94
C GLN A 118 -28.07 17.06 12.56
N GLU A 119 -29.04 16.14 12.60
CA GLU A 119 -28.83 14.74 12.24
C GLU A 119 -29.14 14.47 10.77
N PHE A 120 -28.29 13.64 10.18
CA PHE A 120 -28.38 13.19 8.80
C PHE A 120 -28.23 11.67 8.75
N LEU A 121 -28.92 11.03 7.83
CA LEU A 121 -28.61 9.67 7.44
C LEU A 121 -27.41 9.73 6.50
N ILE A 122 -26.27 9.21 6.94
CA ILE A 122 -24.99 9.29 6.25
C ILE A 122 -24.63 7.93 5.70
N THR A 123 -24.51 7.84 4.38
CA THR A 123 -23.88 6.72 3.71
C THR A 123 -22.39 7.01 3.56
N TYR A 124 -21.57 6.20 4.21
CA TYR A 124 -20.12 6.34 4.21
C TYR A 124 -19.44 5.10 3.65
N GLU A 125 -18.29 5.32 3.04
CA GLU A 125 -17.34 4.26 2.71
C GLU A 125 -16.34 4.13 3.87
N PRO A 126 -16.26 2.95 4.52
CA PRO A 126 -15.21 2.70 5.49
C PRO A 126 -13.87 2.75 4.78
N ALA A 127 -13.04 3.74 5.12
CA ALA A 127 -11.76 3.92 4.44
C ALA A 127 -10.76 2.84 4.89
N PRO A 128 -10.27 1.97 3.99
CA PRO A 128 -9.39 0.88 4.38
C PRO A 128 -7.94 1.31 4.70
N PHE A 129 -7.57 2.59 4.48
CA PHE A 129 -6.17 3.05 4.61
C PHE A 129 -5.99 4.42 5.26
N SER A 130 -6.92 5.38 5.09
CA SER A 130 -6.77 6.75 5.60
C SER A 130 -7.29 6.96 7.03
N GLY A 131 -7.83 5.92 7.66
CA GLY A 131 -8.35 5.94 9.04
C GLY A 131 -9.61 6.78 9.27
N LYS A 132 -10.05 7.58 8.29
CA LYS A 132 -11.26 8.40 8.37
C LYS A 132 -12.28 8.00 7.30
N PRO A 133 -13.50 7.59 7.68
CA PRO A 133 -14.55 7.24 6.73
C PRO A 133 -14.91 8.44 5.85
N LYS A 134 -15.19 8.18 4.58
CA LYS A 134 -15.58 9.20 3.61
C LYS A 134 -17.08 9.18 3.43
N VAL A 135 -17.75 10.31 3.66
CA VAL A 135 -19.18 10.45 3.36
C VAL A 135 -19.37 10.42 1.84
N VAL A 136 -20.22 9.52 1.34
CA VAL A 136 -20.59 9.42 -0.08
C VAL A 136 -21.91 10.14 -0.34
N LYS A 137 -22.90 9.84 0.49
CA LYS A 137 -24.25 10.40 0.41
C LYS A 137 -24.71 10.75 1.83
N TRP A 138 -25.59 11.74 1.91
CA TRP A 138 -26.21 12.18 3.14
C TRP A 138 -27.59 12.69 2.83
N GLU A 139 -28.55 12.37 3.70
CA GLU A 139 -29.93 12.80 3.57
C GLU A 139 -30.40 13.35 4.92
N PRO A 140 -31.13 14.47 4.95
CA PRO A 140 -31.68 14.99 6.20
C PRO A 140 -32.60 13.94 6.80
N VAL A 141 -32.44 13.65 8.09
CA VAL A 141 -33.40 12.81 8.80
C VAL A 141 -34.72 13.56 8.84
N LYS A 142 -35.73 13.04 8.16
CA LYS A 142 -37.10 13.53 8.34
C LYS A 142 -37.58 12.97 9.67
N TYR A 143 -37.55 13.78 10.71
CA TYR A 143 -38.37 13.50 11.88
C TYR A 143 -39.80 13.75 11.46
N GLU A 144 -40.61 12.70 11.38
CA GLU A 144 -42.05 12.89 11.44
C GLU A 144 -42.33 13.59 12.77
N SER A 145 -42.82 14.82 12.67
CA SER A 145 -43.23 15.65 13.79
C SER A 145 -44.31 14.91 14.58
N GLY A 146 -43.89 14.15 15.60
CA GLY A 146 -44.79 13.35 16.43
C GLY A 146 -44.11 12.60 17.58
N GLY A 147 -42.86 12.91 17.91
CA GLY A 147 -42.13 12.28 18.99
C GLY A 147 -41.40 13.32 19.82
N GLU A 148 -41.95 13.58 20.99
CA GLU A 148 -41.40 14.33 22.12
C GLU A 148 -39.86 14.36 22.16
N SER A 149 -39.31 15.57 22.14
CA SER A 149 -37.89 15.84 22.31
C SER A 149 -37.47 15.43 23.73
N PRO A 150 -36.54 14.47 23.93
CA PRO A 150 -36.02 14.20 25.25
C PRO A 150 -34.89 15.20 25.55
N ASN A 151 -35.24 16.25 26.28
CA ASN A 151 -34.41 17.18 27.08
C ASN A 151 -33.29 17.96 26.34
N ARG A 152 -33.34 19.30 26.33
CA ARG A 152 -32.93 20.23 27.41
C ARG A 152 -31.50 20.00 27.90
#